data_AF-A0A6P8T341-F1
#
_entry.id   AF-A0A6P8T341-F1
#
_cell.length_a   1.000
_cell.length_b   1.000
_cell.length_c   1.000
_cell.angle_alpha   90.00
_cell.angle_beta   90.00
_cell.angle_gamma   90.00
#
_symmetry.space_group_name_H-M   'P 1'
#
loop_
_entity.id
_entity.type
_entity.pdbx_description
1 polymer ?
#
loop_
_entity_poly.entity_id
_entity_poly.type
_entity_poly.pdbx_seq_one_letter_code
_entity_poly.pdbx_strand_id
1 'polypeptide(L)'
;MAACSLGNRLVACLLNVSEARSKDLVETVAKAALFNTEGVRREGTTVLNIFNDHDYNRSVITIVASIDSIREAVLAACEKACGLIDMRITRGGHPCMGAVDLIPIYPLGEEVGVEHCAEEARAVAQCLTERVQGTSAFLFGWADSPLQRGLAQRRKEMGWFKKKPDMQTVRPDIGPQPQGRFGLTGVGASPYVINCNVTIDTQDLALGRSIATAIRESTPGGLPGVQVLALPHDGAVEIACNVESVKGRYPSNMTAGEPWPSFSIQGQPYCHAPASLITARVAELAGRQGIGTKNTALVGFTPHECRGLAELALSQGIAEFWKEQHRIRM
;
A
#
# COMPACT_ATOMS: atom_id res chain seq x y z
N MET A 1 -5.80 26.75 -17.97
CA MET A 1 -4.37 26.39 -18.02
C MET A 1 -3.80 25.89 -16.67
N ALA A 2 -4.36 26.24 -15.51
CA ALA A 2 -3.88 25.75 -14.19
C ALA A 2 -4.29 24.30 -13.82
N ALA A 3 -5.37 23.76 -14.41
CA ALA A 3 -5.81 22.38 -14.12
C ALA A 3 -4.87 21.31 -14.73
N CYS A 4 -4.21 21.60 -15.88
CA CYS A 4 -3.26 20.69 -16.51
C CYS A 4 -1.95 20.53 -15.73
N SER A 5 -1.53 21.51 -14.91
CA SER A 5 -0.27 21.42 -14.17
C SER A 5 -0.37 20.66 -12.86
N LEU A 6 -1.57 20.55 -12.28
CA LEU A 6 -1.76 19.96 -10.95
C LEU A 6 -1.55 18.45 -10.98
N GLY A 7 -2.10 17.77 -12.01
CA GLY A 7 -1.98 16.32 -12.22
C GLY A 7 -0.54 15.84 -12.44
N ASN A 8 0.30 16.67 -13.07
CA ASN A 8 1.66 16.31 -13.44
C ASN A 8 2.61 16.13 -12.25
N ARG A 9 2.27 16.71 -11.08
CA ARG A 9 3.10 16.67 -9.88
C ARG A 9 2.49 15.88 -8.72
N LEU A 10 1.50 15.03 -9.01
CA LEU A 10 0.82 14.22 -7.99
C LEU A 10 1.64 13.01 -7.57
N VAL A 11 1.49 12.66 -6.30
CA VAL A 11 1.98 11.43 -5.69
C VAL A 11 0.89 10.83 -4.81
N ALA A 12 0.92 9.51 -4.65
CA ALA A 12 0.03 8.79 -3.74
C ALA A 12 0.82 8.19 -2.58
N CYS A 13 0.27 8.28 -1.38
CA CYS A 13 0.66 7.42 -0.26
C CYS A 13 -0.49 6.47 0.06
N LEU A 14 -0.22 5.17 0.04
CA LEU A 14 -1.14 4.15 0.54
C LEU A 14 -0.76 3.85 1.99
N LEU A 15 -1.16 4.74 2.91
CA LEU A 15 -0.83 4.65 4.32
C LEU A 15 -1.51 3.43 4.94
N ASN A 16 -0.72 2.51 5.51
CA ASN A 16 -1.25 1.34 6.19
C ASN A 16 -1.24 1.55 7.70
N VAL A 17 -2.38 1.38 8.35
CA VAL A 17 -2.53 1.46 9.82
C VAL A 17 -3.09 0.17 10.39
N SER A 18 -2.67 -0.20 11.60
CA SER A 18 -3.05 -1.46 12.25
C SER A 18 -4.32 -1.31 13.10
N GLU A 19 -5.36 -0.77 12.48
CA GLU A 19 -6.72 -0.62 13.01
C GLU A 19 -7.71 -0.54 11.84
N ALA A 20 -8.82 -1.28 11.92
CA ALA A 20 -9.91 -1.24 10.94
C ALA A 20 -11.32 -1.40 11.56
N ARG A 21 -11.39 -1.83 12.82
CA ARG A 21 -12.65 -2.11 13.53
C ARG A 21 -13.27 -0.84 14.10
N SER A 22 -12.46 0.14 14.46
CA SER A 22 -12.89 1.48 14.84
C SER A 22 -12.86 2.42 13.64
N LYS A 23 -13.99 2.49 12.92
CA LYS A 23 -14.13 3.35 11.73
C LYS A 23 -13.81 4.82 12.03
N ASP A 24 -14.33 5.35 13.14
CA ASP A 24 -14.12 6.75 13.51
C ASP A 24 -12.64 7.08 13.77
N LEU A 25 -11.89 6.11 14.31
CA LEU A 25 -10.44 6.25 14.52
C LEU A 25 -9.72 6.37 13.18
N VAL A 26 -10.01 5.48 12.23
CA VAL A 26 -9.38 5.50 10.90
C VAL A 26 -9.78 6.76 10.12
N GLU A 27 -11.03 7.19 10.19
CA GLU A 27 -11.45 8.46 9.59
C GLU A 27 -10.77 9.67 10.25
N THR A 28 -10.51 9.62 11.56
CA THR A 28 -9.77 10.68 12.26
C THR A 28 -8.32 10.75 11.77
N VAL A 29 -7.69 9.60 11.50
CA VAL A 29 -6.35 9.54 10.86
C VAL A 29 -6.39 10.13 9.45
N ALA A 30 -7.38 9.75 8.63
CA ALA A 30 -7.53 10.29 7.28
C ALA A 30 -7.75 11.81 7.26
N LYS A 31 -8.59 12.33 8.17
CA LYS A 31 -8.82 13.77 8.32
C LYS A 31 -7.57 14.54 8.73
N ALA A 32 -6.69 13.95 9.54
CA ALA A 32 -5.43 14.59 9.91
C ALA A 32 -4.49 14.82 8.70
N ALA A 33 -4.63 14.01 7.63
CA ALA A 33 -3.94 14.28 6.37
C ALA A 33 -4.47 15.52 5.63
N LEU A 34 -5.75 15.87 5.86
CA LEU A 34 -6.47 16.90 5.10
C LEU A 34 -6.56 18.23 5.81
N PHE A 35 -6.52 18.24 7.13
CA PHE A 35 -6.73 19.43 7.94
C PHE A 35 -5.60 19.59 8.95
N ASN A 36 -5.12 20.82 9.12
CA ASN A 36 -4.18 21.13 10.19
C ASN A 36 -4.89 21.14 11.56
N THR A 37 -4.14 21.42 12.64
CA THR A 37 -4.68 21.46 14.01
C THR A 37 -5.74 22.53 14.25
N GLU A 38 -5.80 23.56 13.39
CA GLU A 38 -6.78 24.64 13.44
C GLU A 38 -8.03 24.34 12.59
N GLY A 39 -8.09 23.16 11.94
CA GLY A 39 -9.17 22.79 11.03
C GLY A 39 -9.04 23.41 9.64
N VAL A 40 -7.93 24.09 9.34
CA VAL A 40 -7.67 24.66 8.01
C VAL A 40 -7.28 23.54 7.06
N ARG A 41 -7.97 23.50 5.92
CA ARG A 41 -7.73 22.53 4.86
C ARG A 41 -6.34 22.68 4.26
N ARG A 42 -5.67 21.56 4.01
CA ARG A 42 -4.46 21.46 3.20
C ARG A 42 -4.85 21.49 1.73
N GLU A 43 -4.55 22.60 1.07
CA GLU A 43 -4.76 22.72 -0.38
C GLU A 43 -3.96 21.67 -1.14
N GLY A 44 -4.46 21.26 -2.32
CA GLY A 44 -3.77 20.27 -3.14
C GLY A 44 -3.71 18.86 -2.54
N THR A 45 -4.46 18.57 -1.46
CA THR A 45 -4.52 17.24 -0.81
C THR A 45 -5.94 16.69 -0.83
N THR A 46 -6.06 15.40 -1.10
CA THR A 46 -7.32 14.63 -1.05
C THR A 46 -7.07 13.22 -0.52
N VAL A 47 -8.05 12.63 0.14
CA VAL A 47 -8.04 11.20 0.48
C VAL A 47 -9.09 10.52 -0.39
N LEU A 48 -8.63 9.65 -1.27
CA LEU A 48 -9.47 9.02 -2.29
C LEU A 48 -10.26 7.83 -1.76
N ASN A 49 -9.66 7.08 -0.83
CA ASN A 49 -10.22 5.83 -0.35
C ASN A 49 -9.74 5.52 1.07
N ILE A 50 -10.59 4.85 1.83
CA ILE A 50 -10.25 4.16 3.08
C ILE A 50 -10.74 2.72 2.94
N PHE A 51 -9.82 1.80 2.68
CA PHE A 51 -10.11 0.38 2.70
C PHE A 51 -9.91 -0.16 4.12
N ASN A 52 -10.96 -0.70 4.74
CA ASN A 52 -10.92 -1.29 6.07
C ASN A 52 -11.10 -2.80 5.98
N ASP A 53 -10.13 -3.55 6.49
CA ASP A 53 -10.23 -5.00 6.63
C ASP A 53 -10.39 -5.39 8.11
N HIS A 54 -11.62 -5.77 8.49
CA HIS A 54 -11.97 -6.09 9.88
C HIS A 54 -11.31 -7.36 10.41
N ASP A 55 -11.07 -8.36 9.55
CA ASP A 55 -10.47 -9.63 9.97
C ASP A 55 -8.96 -9.48 10.15
N TYR A 56 -8.32 -8.79 9.22
CA TYR A 56 -6.92 -8.39 9.33
C TYR A 56 -6.66 -7.30 10.37
N ASN A 57 -7.69 -6.57 10.78
CA ASN A 57 -7.60 -5.35 11.60
C ASN A 57 -6.57 -4.36 11.04
N ARG A 58 -6.67 -4.10 9.73
CA ARG A 58 -5.73 -3.27 8.99
C ARG A 58 -6.48 -2.41 7.99
N SER A 59 -6.11 -1.14 7.92
CA SER A 59 -6.69 -0.21 6.97
C SER A 59 -5.63 0.38 6.05
N VAL A 60 -6.02 0.65 4.81
CA VAL A 60 -5.21 1.34 3.81
C VAL A 60 -5.92 2.64 3.45
N ILE A 61 -5.27 3.77 3.72
CA ILE A 61 -5.75 5.11 3.42
C ILE A 61 -4.99 5.61 2.19
N THR A 62 -5.71 5.91 1.10
CA THR A 62 -5.12 6.44 -0.13
C THR A 62 -5.10 7.96 -0.08
N ILE A 63 -3.98 8.52 0.34
CA ILE A 63 -3.72 9.96 0.41
C ILE A 63 -3.06 10.38 -0.89
N VAL A 64 -3.59 11.40 -1.57
CA VAL A 64 -2.99 11.97 -2.79
C VAL A 64 -2.76 13.46 -2.59
N ALA A 65 -1.56 13.90 -2.94
CA ALA A 65 -1.17 15.31 -2.87
C ALA A 65 -0.14 15.65 -3.95
N SER A 66 0.21 16.93 -4.09
CA SER A 66 1.43 17.29 -4.80
C SER A 66 2.67 16.77 -4.06
N ILE A 67 3.76 16.53 -4.79
CA ILE A 67 5.05 16.13 -4.20
C ILE A 67 5.49 17.08 -3.07
N ASP A 68 5.22 18.38 -3.21
CA ASP A 68 5.61 19.41 -2.25
C ASP A 68 4.77 19.38 -0.96
N SER A 69 3.58 18.76 -0.99
CA SER A 69 2.63 18.73 0.14
C SER A 69 2.48 17.36 0.81
N ILE A 70 2.89 16.28 0.13
CA ILE A 70 2.65 14.90 0.61
C ILE A 70 3.28 14.64 1.98
N ARG A 71 4.45 15.22 2.26
CA ARG A 71 5.19 15.00 3.50
C ARG A 71 4.36 15.34 4.72
N GLU A 72 3.87 16.57 4.77
CA GLU A 72 3.14 17.08 5.94
C GLU A 72 1.78 16.40 6.08
N ALA A 73 1.10 16.11 4.96
CA ALA A 73 -0.15 15.35 4.98
C ALA A 73 0.04 13.95 5.58
N VAL A 74 1.06 13.22 5.13
CA VAL A 74 1.37 11.87 5.62
C VAL A 74 1.85 11.91 7.08
N LEU A 75 2.74 12.85 7.44
CA LEU A 75 3.21 13.01 8.82
C LEU A 75 2.07 13.28 9.80
N ALA A 76 1.17 14.21 9.47
CA ALA A 76 0.03 14.53 10.33
C ALA A 76 -0.90 13.32 10.54
N ALA A 77 -1.13 12.52 9.49
CA ALA A 77 -1.85 11.25 9.62
C ALA A 77 -1.11 10.25 10.51
N CYS A 78 0.21 10.11 10.33
CA CYS A 78 1.03 9.19 11.13
C CYS A 78 1.05 9.58 12.61
N GLU A 79 1.25 10.86 12.93
CA GLU A 79 1.19 11.39 14.30
C GLU A 79 -0.16 11.07 14.95
N LYS A 80 -1.25 11.29 14.20
CA LYS A 80 -2.59 10.98 14.68
C LYS A 80 -2.77 9.48 14.94
N ALA A 81 -2.31 8.63 14.03
CA ALA A 81 -2.38 7.17 14.18
C ALA A 81 -1.57 6.68 15.38
N CYS A 82 -0.34 7.16 15.57
CA CYS A 82 0.49 6.82 16.74
C CYS A 82 -0.12 7.30 18.07
N GLY A 83 -0.89 8.40 18.05
CA GLY A 83 -1.65 8.85 19.22
C GLY A 83 -2.81 7.93 19.59
N LEU A 84 -3.44 7.30 18.61
CA LEU A 84 -4.70 6.56 18.77
C LEU A 84 -4.53 5.03 18.85
N ILE A 85 -3.47 4.47 18.25
CA ILE A 85 -3.27 3.03 18.11
C ILE A 85 -2.16 2.57 19.06
N ASP A 86 -2.41 1.46 19.78
CA ASP A 86 -1.45 0.85 20.70
C ASP A 86 -1.18 -0.62 20.34
N MET A 87 0.00 -0.87 19.76
CA MET A 87 0.40 -2.19 19.27
C MET A 87 0.47 -3.28 20.34
N ARG A 88 0.54 -2.92 21.64
CA ARG A 88 0.55 -3.89 22.74
C ARG A 88 -0.77 -4.67 22.79
N ILE A 89 -1.86 -4.02 22.41
CA ILE A 89 -3.21 -4.60 22.45
C ILE A 89 -3.77 -4.92 21.06
N THR A 90 -3.17 -4.40 19.98
CA THR A 90 -3.58 -4.71 18.60
C THR A 90 -3.52 -6.21 18.30
N ARG A 91 -4.58 -6.74 17.68
CA ARG A 91 -4.68 -8.14 17.22
C ARG A 91 -5.43 -8.19 15.88
N GLY A 92 -4.89 -8.92 14.91
CA GLY A 92 -5.49 -9.08 13.58
C GLY A 92 -4.90 -10.28 12.83
N GLY A 93 -5.58 -10.71 11.77
CA GLY A 93 -5.17 -11.85 10.94
C GLY A 93 -3.97 -11.59 10.02
N HIS A 94 -3.63 -10.31 9.75
CA HIS A 94 -2.52 -9.95 8.88
C HIS A 94 -1.24 -9.64 9.68
N PRO A 95 -0.05 -10.11 9.24
CA PRO A 95 1.22 -9.72 9.84
C PRO A 95 1.45 -8.20 9.78
N CYS A 96 1.61 -7.58 10.94
CA CYS A 96 1.95 -6.16 11.10
C CYS A 96 3.04 -6.00 12.15
N MET A 97 3.84 -4.95 12.04
CA MET A 97 4.84 -4.61 13.06
C MET A 97 4.66 -3.23 13.65
N GLY A 98 3.79 -2.36 13.10
CA GLY A 98 3.65 -0.98 13.55
C GLY A 98 2.21 -0.48 13.62
N ALA A 99 1.96 0.49 14.49
CA ALA A 99 0.69 1.23 14.57
C ALA A 99 0.40 1.93 13.23
N VAL A 100 1.41 2.65 12.75
CA VAL A 100 1.61 2.95 11.33
C VAL A 100 2.52 1.87 10.77
N ASP A 101 1.95 1.00 9.95
CA ASP A 101 2.57 -0.23 9.50
C ASP A 101 3.47 0.02 8.29
N LEU A 102 2.93 0.67 7.26
CA LEU A 102 3.66 1.04 6.05
C LEU A 102 3.32 2.45 5.57
N ILE A 103 4.34 3.14 5.07
CA ILE A 103 4.25 4.42 4.39
C ILE A 103 4.96 4.32 3.02
N PRO A 104 4.33 3.68 2.01
CA PRO A 104 4.82 3.74 0.66
C PRO A 104 4.39 5.05 -0.02
N ILE A 105 5.29 5.68 -0.77
CA ILE A 105 5.00 6.85 -1.62
C ILE A 105 5.27 6.49 -3.08
N TYR A 106 4.29 6.76 -3.94
CA TYR A 106 4.32 6.39 -5.35
C TYR A 106 4.13 7.64 -6.24
N PRO A 107 4.90 7.77 -7.34
CA PRO A 107 4.63 8.81 -8.32
C PRO A 107 3.34 8.51 -9.09
N LEU A 108 2.53 9.55 -9.33
CA LEU A 108 1.36 9.49 -10.21
C LEU A 108 1.53 10.40 -11.43
N GLY A 109 2.09 11.59 -11.20
CA GLY A 109 2.29 12.60 -12.23
C GLY A 109 3.58 12.39 -13.04
N GLU A 110 3.54 12.81 -14.30
CA GLU A 110 4.65 12.60 -15.25
C GLU A 110 5.94 13.35 -14.90
N GLU A 111 5.83 14.45 -14.15
CA GLU A 111 6.98 15.28 -13.73
C GLU A 111 7.66 14.76 -12.45
N VAL A 112 7.11 13.72 -11.81
CA VAL A 112 7.62 13.19 -10.53
C VAL A 112 8.26 11.82 -10.75
N GLY A 113 9.58 11.76 -10.58
CA GLY A 113 10.33 10.50 -10.51
C GLY A 113 10.14 9.76 -9.18
N VAL A 114 10.59 8.50 -9.16
CA VAL A 114 10.57 7.68 -7.93
C VAL A 114 11.56 8.22 -6.90
N GLU A 115 12.64 8.85 -7.36
CA GLU A 115 13.68 9.48 -6.55
C GLU A 115 13.12 10.63 -5.70
N HIS A 116 12.27 11.49 -6.28
CA HIS A 116 11.58 12.53 -5.50
C HIS A 116 10.69 11.91 -4.42
N CYS A 117 9.96 10.83 -4.74
CA CYS A 117 9.16 10.11 -3.75
C CYS A 117 10.03 9.49 -2.64
N ALA A 118 11.24 9.03 -2.98
CA ALA A 118 12.19 8.45 -2.03
C ALA A 118 12.79 9.51 -1.09
N GLU A 119 13.03 10.72 -1.58
CA GLU A 119 13.43 11.86 -0.74
C GLU A 119 12.35 12.20 0.28
N GLU A 120 11.09 12.28 -0.18
CA GLU A 120 9.96 12.50 0.71
C GLU A 120 9.77 11.35 1.71
N ALA A 121 9.92 10.10 1.28
CA ALA A 121 9.81 8.94 2.16
C ALA A 121 10.87 8.97 3.28
N ARG A 122 12.13 9.28 2.95
CA ARG A 122 13.19 9.42 3.96
C ARG A 122 12.91 10.58 4.91
N ALA A 123 12.44 11.72 4.40
CA ALA A 123 12.09 12.87 5.22
C ALA A 123 10.91 12.56 6.17
N VAL A 124 9.87 11.87 5.69
CA VAL A 124 8.76 11.40 6.52
C VAL A 124 9.26 10.47 7.63
N ALA A 125 10.12 9.51 7.31
CA ALA A 125 10.66 8.59 8.31
C ALA A 125 11.46 9.34 9.39
N GLN A 126 12.33 10.28 9.00
CA GLN A 126 13.10 11.08 9.94
C GLN A 126 12.19 11.95 10.82
N CYS A 127 11.34 12.79 10.21
CA CYS A 127 10.47 13.70 10.94
C CYS A 127 9.47 12.97 11.84
N LEU A 128 8.99 11.77 11.46
CA LEU A 128 8.11 10.99 12.32
C LEU A 128 8.80 10.61 13.63
N THR A 129 10.07 10.20 13.58
CA THR A 129 10.84 9.85 14.79
C THR A 129 11.19 11.04 15.66
N GLU A 130 11.29 12.23 15.06
CA GLU A 130 11.50 13.50 15.77
C GLU A 130 10.21 13.98 16.46
N ARG A 131 9.07 13.92 15.76
CA ARG A 131 7.76 14.40 16.26
C ARG A 131 7.09 13.42 17.22
N VAL A 132 7.30 12.13 17.04
CA VAL A 132 6.72 11.05 17.87
C VAL A 132 7.84 10.21 18.45
N GLN A 133 8.36 10.66 19.61
CA GLN A 133 9.44 9.98 20.31
C GLN A 133 9.09 8.51 20.59
N GLY A 134 10.01 7.61 20.25
CA GLY A 134 9.84 6.17 20.42
C GLY A 134 9.33 5.42 19.19
N THR A 135 8.96 6.13 18.12
CA THR A 135 8.74 5.51 16.81
C THR A 135 10.07 5.16 16.15
N SER A 136 10.04 4.17 15.26
CA SER A 136 11.22 3.67 14.57
C SER A 136 10.84 3.19 13.17
N ALA A 137 11.75 3.27 12.21
CA ALA A 137 11.46 2.92 10.84
C ALA A 137 12.58 2.12 10.18
N PHE A 138 12.20 1.24 9.25
CA PHE A 138 13.10 0.74 8.22
C PHE A 138 12.70 1.27 6.85
N LEU A 139 13.70 1.47 6.00
CA LEU A 139 13.55 1.92 4.64
C LEU A 139 13.47 0.73 3.69
N PHE A 140 12.71 0.90 2.61
CA PHE A 140 12.64 -0.05 1.49
C PHE A 140 12.50 0.65 0.14
N GLY A 141 12.73 -0.11 -0.94
CA GLY A 141 12.68 0.38 -2.30
C GLY A 141 13.70 1.49 -2.52
N TRP A 142 13.31 2.52 -3.28
CA TRP A 142 14.19 3.64 -3.60
C TRP A 142 14.59 4.51 -2.38
N ALA A 143 13.87 4.36 -1.26
CA ALA A 143 14.24 5.01 -0.02
C ALA A 143 15.46 4.34 0.65
N ASP A 144 15.60 3.02 0.50
CA ASP A 144 16.72 2.21 1.01
C ASP A 144 17.97 2.36 0.15
N SER A 145 18.61 3.53 0.18
CA SER A 145 19.78 3.83 -0.64
C SER A 145 21.09 3.40 0.05
N PRO A 146 22.09 2.82 -0.68
CA PRO A 146 22.12 2.58 -2.13
C PRO A 146 21.59 1.20 -2.57
N LEU A 147 21.22 0.31 -1.64
CA LEU A 147 20.94 -1.10 -1.94
C LEU A 147 19.59 -1.34 -2.65
N GLN A 148 18.66 -0.40 -2.52
CA GLN A 148 17.30 -0.39 -3.06
C GLN A 148 16.52 -1.69 -2.83
N ARG A 149 16.66 -2.31 -1.66
CA ARG A 149 16.01 -3.61 -1.39
C ARG A 149 14.50 -3.43 -1.31
N GLY A 150 13.76 -4.28 -2.03
CA GLY A 150 12.30 -4.26 -2.05
C GLY A 150 11.65 -4.57 -0.69
N LEU A 151 10.36 -4.24 -0.58
CA LEU A 151 9.59 -4.38 0.66
C LEU A 151 9.60 -5.82 1.20
N ALA A 152 9.40 -6.82 0.34
CA ALA A 152 9.39 -8.24 0.75
C ALA A 152 10.71 -8.67 1.39
N GLN A 153 11.85 -8.26 0.81
CA GLN A 153 13.17 -8.55 1.34
C GLN A 153 13.37 -7.86 2.70
N ARG A 154 13.10 -6.56 2.79
CA ARG A 154 13.28 -5.79 4.03
C ARG A 154 12.38 -6.31 5.17
N ARG A 155 11.12 -6.66 4.87
CA ARG A 155 10.22 -7.35 5.83
C ARG A 155 10.82 -8.65 6.36
N LYS A 156 11.43 -9.47 5.49
CA LYS A 156 12.10 -10.71 5.92
C LYS A 156 13.29 -10.41 6.84
N GLU A 157 14.12 -9.43 6.50
CA GLU A 157 15.26 -9.00 7.31
C GLU A 157 14.85 -8.49 8.70
N MET A 158 13.71 -7.79 8.79
CA MET A 158 13.14 -7.29 10.06
C MET A 158 12.38 -8.36 10.86
N GLY A 159 12.22 -9.57 10.33
CA GLY A 159 11.45 -10.63 11.00
C GLY A 159 9.93 -10.41 11.00
N TRP A 160 9.40 -9.63 10.05
CA TRP A 160 8.00 -9.21 9.93
C TRP A 160 6.98 -10.35 9.93
N PHE A 161 7.34 -11.49 9.36
CA PHE A 161 6.44 -12.64 9.23
C PHE A 161 6.53 -13.62 10.41
N LYS A 162 7.34 -13.32 11.43
CA LYS A 162 7.41 -14.14 12.65
C LYS A 162 6.14 -13.90 13.48
N LYS A 163 5.56 -14.97 14.05
CA LYS A 163 4.39 -14.87 14.95
C LYS A 163 4.63 -13.94 16.15
N LYS A 164 5.87 -13.91 16.64
CA LYS A 164 6.34 -13.04 17.72
C LYS A 164 7.74 -12.52 17.35
N PRO A 165 7.85 -11.38 16.65
CA PRO A 165 9.15 -10.80 16.36
C PRO A 165 9.80 -10.32 17.66
N ASP A 166 11.09 -10.62 17.81
CA ASP A 166 11.88 -10.09 18.92
C ASP A 166 12.36 -8.68 18.56
N MET A 167 11.63 -7.67 19.06
CA MET A 167 11.90 -6.27 18.80
C MET A 167 13.29 -5.82 19.30
N GLN A 168 13.93 -6.56 20.21
CA GLN A 168 15.30 -6.24 20.66
C GLN A 168 16.37 -6.58 19.60
N THR A 169 16.05 -7.54 18.73
CA THR A 169 16.96 -7.98 17.65
C THR A 169 16.75 -7.21 16.36
N VAL A 170 15.60 -6.55 16.21
CA VAL A 170 15.32 -5.65 15.10
C VAL A 170 16.33 -4.51 15.14
N ARG A 171 16.78 -4.08 13.97
CA ARG A 171 17.64 -2.92 13.81
C ARG A 171 16.94 -1.95 12.86
N PRO A 172 16.25 -0.92 13.37
CA PRO A 172 15.66 0.09 12.51
C PRO A 172 16.77 0.89 11.82
N ASP A 173 16.46 1.42 10.63
CA ASP A 173 17.38 2.30 9.91
C ASP A 173 17.31 3.73 10.47
N ILE A 174 16.14 4.13 11.01
CA ILE A 174 15.89 5.46 11.56
C ILE A 174 15.16 5.33 12.89
N GLY A 175 15.58 6.12 13.88
CA GLY A 175 14.97 6.18 15.21
C GLY A 175 15.56 5.19 16.22
N PRO A 176 15.06 5.22 17.48
CA PRO A 176 15.46 4.29 18.54
C PRO A 176 14.96 2.86 18.27
N GLN A 177 15.31 1.93 19.16
CA GLN A 177 14.74 0.58 19.11
C GLN A 177 13.21 0.59 19.15
N PRO A 178 12.51 -0.28 18.39
CA PRO A 178 11.06 -0.32 18.33
C PRO A 178 10.43 -0.49 19.71
N GLN A 179 9.57 0.45 20.10
CA GLN A 179 8.85 0.39 21.35
C GLN A 179 7.54 -0.38 21.19
N GLY A 180 7.13 -1.14 22.21
CA GLY A 180 5.94 -1.99 22.12
C GLY A 180 4.63 -1.26 21.80
N ARG A 181 4.51 0.04 22.12
CA ARG A 181 3.33 0.85 21.80
C ARG A 181 3.21 1.14 20.30
N PHE A 182 4.31 1.51 19.66
CA PHE A 182 4.31 1.97 18.27
C PHE A 182 4.73 0.89 17.29
N GLY A 183 5.65 0.03 17.70
CA GLY A 183 6.26 -0.98 16.85
C GLY A 183 7.28 -0.40 15.86
N LEU A 184 7.35 -1.01 14.67
CA LEU A 184 8.28 -0.67 13.60
C LEU A 184 7.50 -0.31 12.32
N THR A 185 7.77 0.86 11.76
CA THR A 185 7.17 1.34 10.51
C THR A 185 8.06 1.01 9.31
N GLY A 186 7.48 0.48 8.22
CA GLY A 186 8.19 0.41 6.93
C GLY A 186 7.92 1.67 6.10
N VAL A 187 8.95 2.38 5.66
CA VAL A 187 8.80 3.61 4.86
C VAL A 187 9.57 3.48 3.56
N GLY A 188 8.96 3.85 2.43
CA GLY A 188 9.61 3.58 1.15
C GLY A 188 8.97 4.27 -0.05
N ALA A 189 9.66 4.12 -1.17
CA ALA A 189 9.18 4.60 -2.47
C ALA A 189 9.50 3.58 -3.55
N SER A 190 8.59 3.45 -4.52
CA SER A 190 8.73 2.59 -5.68
C SER A 190 7.84 3.09 -6.81
N PRO A 191 7.92 2.51 -8.02
CA PRO A 191 6.80 2.54 -8.94
C PRO A 191 5.51 2.06 -8.24
N TYR A 192 4.36 2.55 -8.72
CA TYR A 192 3.05 2.25 -8.10
C TYR A 192 2.83 0.74 -7.96
N VAL A 193 2.28 0.32 -6.82
CA VAL A 193 1.98 -1.09 -6.51
C VAL A 193 0.47 -1.24 -6.36
N ILE A 194 -0.13 -2.16 -7.10
CA ILE A 194 -1.55 -2.50 -6.92
C ILE A 194 -1.68 -3.68 -5.96
N ASN A 195 -2.81 -3.77 -5.27
CA ASN A 195 -3.11 -4.90 -4.37
C ASN A 195 -4.31 -5.66 -4.92
N CYS A 196 -4.14 -6.95 -5.20
CA CYS A 196 -5.17 -7.83 -5.75
C CYS A 196 -5.31 -9.06 -4.86
N ASN A 197 -6.48 -9.22 -4.25
CA ASN A 197 -6.78 -10.34 -3.39
C ASN A 197 -7.78 -11.27 -4.06
N VAL A 198 -7.52 -12.58 -4.03
CA VAL A 198 -8.44 -13.58 -4.56
C VAL A 198 -8.78 -14.58 -3.47
N THR A 199 -10.06 -14.69 -3.12
CA THR A 199 -10.52 -15.67 -2.11
C THR A 199 -10.86 -16.99 -2.76
N ILE A 200 -10.30 -18.08 -2.25
CA ILE A 200 -10.59 -19.45 -2.67
C ILE A 200 -11.54 -20.13 -1.67
N ASP A 201 -12.44 -20.98 -2.15
CA ASP A 201 -13.46 -21.64 -1.32
C ASP A 201 -12.91 -22.84 -0.55
N THR A 202 -11.97 -22.57 0.34
CA THR A 202 -11.40 -23.56 1.26
C THR A 202 -10.85 -22.88 2.50
N GLN A 203 -10.74 -23.63 3.59
CA GLN A 203 -10.00 -23.24 4.80
C GLN A 203 -8.60 -23.86 4.84
N ASP A 204 -8.24 -24.68 3.83
CA ASP A 204 -6.93 -25.32 3.76
C ASP A 204 -5.84 -24.31 3.39
N LEU A 205 -5.18 -23.79 4.43
CA LEU A 205 -4.08 -22.86 4.28
C LEU A 205 -2.84 -23.49 3.61
N ALA A 206 -2.65 -24.81 3.70
CA ALA A 206 -1.54 -25.48 3.02
C ALA A 206 -1.76 -25.43 1.50
N LEU A 207 -2.99 -25.65 1.05
CA LEU A 207 -3.37 -25.50 -0.34
C LEU A 207 -3.21 -24.05 -0.82
N GLY A 208 -3.70 -23.08 -0.04
CA GLY A 208 -3.50 -21.67 -0.38
C GLY A 208 -2.02 -21.29 -0.49
N ARG A 209 -1.16 -21.79 0.40
CA ARG A 209 0.29 -21.58 0.32
C ARG A 209 0.91 -22.20 -0.94
N SER A 210 0.41 -23.36 -1.38
CA SER A 210 0.84 -23.98 -2.63
C SER A 210 0.50 -23.08 -3.83
N ILE A 211 -0.72 -22.56 -3.90
CA ILE A 211 -1.15 -21.61 -4.94
C ILE A 211 -0.32 -20.32 -4.90
N ALA A 212 -0.15 -19.73 -3.71
CA ALA A 212 0.69 -18.55 -3.52
C ALA A 212 2.14 -18.80 -3.98
N THR A 213 2.69 -19.98 -3.73
CA THR A 213 4.05 -20.33 -4.18
C THR A 213 4.12 -20.41 -5.70
N ALA A 214 3.10 -20.99 -6.34
CA ALA A 214 3.05 -21.19 -7.78
C ALA A 214 2.91 -19.86 -8.57
N ILE A 215 2.20 -18.86 -8.03
CA ILE A 215 2.00 -17.57 -8.74
C ILE A 215 3.07 -16.52 -8.41
N ARG A 216 3.88 -16.73 -7.36
CA ARG A 216 4.96 -15.81 -6.96
C ARG A 216 6.00 -15.68 -8.09
N GLU A 217 6.44 -14.47 -8.36
CA GLU A 217 7.45 -14.17 -9.40
C GLU A 217 8.72 -15.02 -9.31
N SER A 218 9.20 -15.31 -8.10
CA SER A 218 10.42 -16.09 -7.89
C SER A 218 10.32 -17.56 -8.29
N THR A 219 9.13 -18.04 -8.66
CA THR A 219 8.88 -19.43 -9.03
C THR A 219 8.84 -19.56 -10.56
N PRO A 220 9.44 -20.61 -11.16
CA PRO A 220 9.30 -20.86 -12.59
C PRO A 220 7.83 -20.92 -13.03
N GLY A 221 7.45 -20.07 -13.98
CA GLY A 221 6.06 -19.93 -14.43
C GLY A 221 5.16 -19.06 -13.54
N GLY A 222 5.74 -18.41 -12.52
CA GLY A 222 5.09 -17.39 -11.71
C GLY A 222 4.79 -16.13 -12.49
N LEU A 223 4.01 -15.24 -11.87
CA LEU A 223 3.59 -13.98 -12.48
C LEU A 223 4.62 -12.87 -12.17
N PRO A 224 5.16 -12.18 -13.18
CA PRO A 224 6.08 -11.06 -12.99
C PRO A 224 5.51 -9.97 -12.10
N GLY A 225 6.33 -9.44 -11.19
CA GLY A 225 5.95 -8.41 -10.22
C GLY A 225 5.01 -8.91 -9.10
N VAL A 226 4.56 -10.17 -9.10
CA VAL A 226 3.60 -10.66 -8.08
C VAL A 226 4.34 -11.17 -6.84
N GLN A 227 4.17 -10.42 -5.75
CA GLN A 227 4.44 -10.87 -4.39
C GLN A 227 3.14 -11.32 -3.75
N VAL A 228 3.16 -12.43 -3.03
CA VAL A 228 1.92 -13.06 -2.58
C VAL A 228 2.06 -13.70 -1.21
N LEU A 229 0.96 -13.65 -0.44
CA LEU A 229 0.75 -14.40 0.79
C LEU A 229 -0.56 -15.19 0.68
N ALA A 230 -0.62 -16.33 1.36
CA ALA A 230 -1.88 -17.02 1.63
C ALA A 230 -2.22 -16.81 3.10
N LEU A 231 -3.40 -16.28 3.38
CA LEU A 231 -3.83 -15.88 4.71
C LEU A 231 -5.24 -16.42 4.98
N PRO A 232 -5.57 -16.83 6.21
CA PRO A 232 -6.95 -17.03 6.62
C PRO A 232 -7.69 -15.70 6.54
N HIS A 233 -8.86 -15.68 5.90
CA HIS A 233 -9.70 -14.50 5.78
C HIS A 233 -11.17 -14.90 5.67
N ASP A 234 -12.03 -14.34 6.53
CA ASP A 234 -13.49 -14.52 6.50
C ASP A 234 -13.94 -16.00 6.33
N GLY A 235 -13.35 -16.90 7.13
CA GLY A 235 -13.68 -18.32 7.11
C GLY A 235 -13.24 -19.06 5.83
N ALA A 236 -12.35 -18.45 5.04
CA ALA A 236 -11.75 -19.00 3.83
C ALA A 236 -10.24 -18.70 3.79
N VAL A 237 -9.61 -18.96 2.65
CA VAL A 237 -8.22 -18.58 2.38
C VAL A 237 -8.20 -17.51 1.30
N GLU A 238 -7.51 -16.42 1.59
CA GLU A 238 -7.26 -15.34 0.65
C GLU A 238 -5.83 -15.44 0.12
N ILE A 239 -5.70 -15.35 -1.20
CA ILE A 239 -4.45 -15.20 -1.93
C ILE A 239 -4.21 -13.69 -2.11
N ALA A 240 -3.57 -13.08 -1.11
CA ALA A 240 -3.32 -11.64 -1.07
C ALA A 240 -2.06 -11.30 -1.86
N CYS A 241 -2.20 -10.52 -2.93
CA CYS A 241 -1.11 -10.18 -3.84
C CYS A 241 -0.79 -8.68 -3.83
N ASN A 242 0.48 -8.35 -3.65
CA ASN A 242 1.03 -7.07 -4.07
C ASN A 242 1.60 -7.26 -5.49
N VAL A 243 1.20 -6.41 -6.42
CA VAL A 243 1.64 -6.47 -7.82
C VAL A 243 2.50 -5.25 -8.08
N GLU A 244 3.81 -5.47 -8.09
CA GLU A 244 4.80 -4.46 -8.40
C GLU A 244 4.79 -4.14 -9.89
N SER A 245 5.00 -2.86 -10.20
CA SER A 245 5.14 -2.44 -11.60
C SER A 245 6.54 -2.77 -12.12
N VAL A 246 6.60 -3.50 -13.22
CA VAL A 246 7.82 -3.90 -13.91
C VAL A 246 8.18 -2.92 -15.01
N LYS A 247 9.48 -2.68 -15.20
CA LYS A 247 9.98 -1.78 -16.26
C LYS A 247 9.73 -2.38 -17.64
N GLY A 248 9.35 -1.53 -18.60
CA GLY A 248 9.17 -1.90 -20.00
C GLY A 248 7.74 -2.29 -20.36
N ARG A 249 7.60 -2.88 -21.54
CA ARG A 249 6.32 -3.42 -22.06
C ARG A 249 6.41 -4.94 -22.02
N TYR A 250 5.52 -5.60 -21.29
CA TYR A 250 5.52 -7.06 -21.21
C TYR A 250 4.97 -7.67 -22.53
N PRO A 251 5.63 -8.69 -23.09
CA PRO A 251 5.20 -9.30 -24.35
C PRO A 251 3.88 -10.08 -24.20
N SER A 252 3.11 -10.09 -25.28
CA SER A 252 1.76 -10.68 -25.49
C SER A 252 1.58 -12.16 -25.16
N ASN A 253 2.62 -12.87 -24.73
CA ASN A 253 2.64 -14.34 -24.74
C ASN A 253 2.11 -14.96 -23.43
N MET A 254 1.79 -14.12 -22.44
CA MET A 254 1.17 -14.52 -21.17
C MET A 254 -0.19 -13.83 -20.94
N THR A 255 -0.78 -13.24 -21.97
CA THR A 255 -2.05 -12.51 -21.81
C THR A 255 -3.22 -13.48 -21.90
N ALA A 256 -4.13 -13.38 -20.92
CA ALA A 256 -5.49 -13.89 -21.05
C ALA A 256 -6.31 -12.99 -22.00
N GLY A 257 -5.74 -12.61 -23.15
CA GLY A 257 -6.38 -11.77 -24.17
C GLY A 257 -6.24 -10.25 -24.00
N GLU A 258 -5.86 -9.73 -22.83
CA GLU A 258 -5.77 -8.28 -22.57
C GLU A 258 -4.31 -7.77 -22.43
N PRO A 259 -3.99 -6.57 -22.95
CA PRO A 259 -2.70 -5.94 -22.70
C PRO A 259 -2.55 -5.60 -21.22
N TRP A 260 -1.33 -5.72 -20.69
CA TRP A 260 -1.05 -5.33 -19.32
C TRP A 260 -1.25 -3.82 -19.15
N PRO A 261 -1.98 -3.36 -18.11
CA PRO A 261 -2.07 -1.95 -17.80
C PRO A 261 -0.68 -1.36 -17.65
N SER A 262 -0.49 -0.18 -18.23
CA SER A 262 0.82 0.49 -18.26
C SER A 262 0.68 1.97 -17.96
N PHE A 263 1.74 2.58 -17.46
CA PHE A 263 1.86 4.00 -17.17
C PHE A 263 3.34 4.40 -17.30
N SER A 264 3.63 5.69 -17.27
CA SER A 264 5.00 6.19 -17.41
C SER A 264 5.42 7.02 -16.21
N ILE A 265 6.66 6.86 -15.78
CA ILE A 265 7.30 7.71 -14.78
C ILE A 265 8.49 8.37 -15.48
N GLN A 266 8.47 9.69 -15.63
CA GLN A 266 9.51 10.45 -16.36
C GLN A 266 9.83 9.85 -17.74
N GLY A 267 8.79 9.50 -18.51
CA GLY A 267 8.91 8.89 -19.84
C GLY A 267 9.35 7.42 -19.85
N GLN A 268 9.70 6.82 -18.71
CA GLN A 268 10.00 5.40 -18.61
C GLN A 268 8.71 4.60 -18.46
N PRO A 269 8.41 3.65 -19.36
CA PRO A 269 7.20 2.84 -19.29
C PRO A 269 7.32 1.78 -18.19
N TYR A 270 6.22 1.61 -17.46
CA TYR A 270 5.99 0.56 -16.48
C TYR A 270 4.68 -0.14 -16.78
N CYS A 271 4.60 -1.43 -16.48
CA CYS A 271 3.36 -2.20 -16.56
C CYS A 271 3.24 -3.14 -15.36
N HIS A 272 2.04 -3.67 -15.12
CA HIS A 272 1.82 -4.65 -14.07
C HIS A 272 0.84 -5.73 -14.54
N ALA A 273 0.89 -6.90 -13.89
CA ALA A 273 -0.07 -7.95 -14.18
C ALA A 273 -1.50 -7.44 -13.90
N PRO A 274 -2.47 -7.64 -14.81
CA PRO A 274 -3.86 -7.26 -14.54
C PRO A 274 -4.49 -8.18 -13.50
N ALA A 275 -5.45 -7.66 -12.73
CA ALA A 275 -6.19 -8.44 -11.75
C ALA A 275 -6.92 -9.64 -12.38
N SER A 276 -7.36 -9.52 -13.64
CA SER A 276 -7.97 -10.60 -14.43
C SER A 276 -7.01 -11.78 -14.63
N LEU A 277 -5.73 -11.51 -14.94
CA LEU A 277 -4.70 -12.55 -15.08
C LEU A 277 -4.43 -13.26 -13.76
N ILE A 278 -4.28 -12.50 -12.66
CA ILE A 278 -4.05 -13.08 -11.32
C ILE A 278 -5.24 -13.97 -10.92
N THR A 279 -6.46 -13.47 -11.10
CA THR A 279 -7.68 -14.21 -10.81
C THR A 279 -7.77 -15.49 -11.63
N ALA A 280 -7.54 -15.42 -12.94
CA ALA A 280 -7.57 -16.59 -13.83
C ALA A 280 -6.54 -17.65 -13.40
N ARG A 281 -5.33 -17.24 -13.03
CA ARG A 281 -4.27 -18.16 -12.57
C ARG A 281 -4.60 -18.79 -11.23
N VAL A 282 -5.15 -18.02 -10.28
CA VAL A 282 -5.60 -18.58 -8.99
C VAL A 282 -6.75 -19.56 -9.21
N ALA A 283 -7.74 -19.21 -10.05
CA ALA A 283 -8.87 -20.07 -10.37
C ALA A 283 -8.45 -21.38 -11.06
N GLU A 284 -7.50 -21.31 -12.00
CA GLU A 284 -6.94 -22.51 -12.64
C GLU A 284 -6.26 -23.45 -11.64
N LEU A 285 -5.42 -22.90 -10.76
CA LEU A 285 -4.68 -23.69 -9.77
C LEU A 285 -5.59 -24.27 -8.69
N ALA A 286 -6.59 -23.50 -8.23
CA ALA A 286 -7.61 -23.98 -7.30
C ALA A 286 -8.50 -25.05 -7.94
N GLY A 287 -8.92 -24.83 -9.20
CA GLY A 287 -9.76 -25.75 -9.95
C GLY A 287 -9.12 -27.12 -10.19
N ARG A 288 -7.79 -27.17 -10.37
CA ARG A 288 -7.03 -28.45 -10.42
C ARG A 288 -7.14 -29.27 -9.13
N GLN A 289 -7.49 -28.63 -8.02
CA GLN A 289 -7.71 -29.26 -6.71
C GLN A 289 -9.21 -29.39 -6.39
N GLY A 290 -10.11 -29.12 -7.34
CA GLY A 290 -11.55 -29.19 -7.14
C GLY A 290 -12.14 -28.04 -6.33
N ILE A 291 -11.43 -26.92 -6.20
CA ILE A 291 -11.83 -25.76 -5.39
C ILE A 291 -12.19 -24.58 -6.29
N GLY A 292 -13.30 -23.91 -5.99
CA GLY A 292 -13.72 -22.68 -6.66
C GLY A 292 -13.10 -21.41 -6.07
N THR A 293 -13.23 -20.30 -6.79
CA THR A 293 -12.98 -18.95 -6.25
C THR A 293 -14.28 -18.31 -5.79
N LYS A 294 -14.24 -17.53 -4.71
CA LYS A 294 -15.41 -16.79 -4.17
C LYS A 294 -15.50 -15.38 -4.70
N ASN A 295 -14.41 -14.64 -4.59
CA ASN A 295 -14.34 -13.23 -4.95
C ASN A 295 -12.92 -12.84 -5.39
N THR A 296 -12.83 -11.71 -6.07
CA THR A 296 -11.59 -10.96 -6.28
C THR A 296 -11.84 -9.53 -5.82
N ALA A 297 -10.92 -8.98 -5.04
CA ALA A 297 -10.95 -7.60 -4.59
C ALA A 297 -9.67 -6.87 -5.01
N LEU A 298 -9.83 -5.74 -5.71
CA LEU A 298 -8.75 -4.77 -5.87
C LEU A 298 -8.77 -3.84 -4.65
N VAL A 299 -7.68 -3.80 -3.90
CA VAL A 299 -7.54 -2.90 -2.75
C VAL A 299 -6.94 -1.58 -3.23
N GLY A 300 -7.79 -0.55 -3.35
CA GLY A 300 -7.41 0.77 -3.86
C GLY A 300 -7.73 0.92 -5.35
N PHE A 301 -6.78 1.44 -6.13
CA PHE A 301 -6.97 1.82 -7.52
C PHE A 301 -5.79 1.39 -8.38
N THR A 302 -6.01 1.29 -9.69
CA THR A 302 -4.90 1.32 -10.65
C THR A 302 -4.22 2.70 -10.68
N PRO A 303 -2.99 2.84 -11.18
CA PRO A 303 -2.30 4.12 -11.25
C PRO A 303 -3.10 5.19 -12.04
N HIS A 304 -3.74 4.78 -13.14
CA HIS A 304 -4.54 5.65 -13.99
C HIS A 304 -5.81 6.13 -13.27
N GLU A 305 -6.55 5.22 -12.64
CA GLU A 305 -7.74 5.57 -11.85
C GLU A 305 -7.38 6.46 -10.67
N CYS A 306 -6.29 6.15 -9.96
CA CYS A 306 -5.82 6.95 -8.83
C CYS A 306 -5.51 8.39 -9.25
N ARG A 307 -4.81 8.59 -10.38
CA ARG A 307 -4.51 9.91 -10.92
C ARG A 307 -5.78 10.64 -11.36
N GLY A 308 -6.63 10.00 -12.16
CA GLY A 308 -7.85 10.62 -12.69
C GLY A 308 -8.82 11.03 -11.58
N LEU A 309 -9.00 10.19 -10.56
CA LEU A 309 -9.81 10.50 -9.39
C LEU A 309 -9.23 11.64 -8.55
N ALA A 310 -7.91 11.69 -8.39
CA ALA A 310 -7.26 12.80 -7.71
C ALA A 310 -7.42 14.13 -8.45
N GLU A 311 -7.23 14.14 -9.77
CA GLU A 311 -7.44 15.34 -10.60
C GLU A 311 -8.89 15.82 -10.50
N LEU A 312 -9.86 14.89 -10.56
CA LEU A 312 -11.28 15.20 -10.37
C LEU A 312 -11.54 15.78 -8.97
N ALA A 313 -11.10 15.09 -7.92
CA ALA A 313 -11.33 15.50 -6.54
C ALA A 313 -10.72 16.88 -6.26
N LEU A 314 -9.47 17.12 -6.69
CA LEU A 314 -8.77 18.37 -6.45
C LEU A 314 -9.38 19.52 -7.26
N SER A 315 -9.76 19.30 -8.52
CA SER A 315 -10.41 20.34 -9.34
C SER A 315 -11.79 20.76 -8.82
N GLN A 316 -12.50 19.85 -8.14
CA GLN A 316 -13.79 20.13 -7.49
C GLN A 316 -13.66 20.56 -6.03
N GLY A 317 -12.43 20.62 -5.49
CA GLY A 317 -12.23 20.94 -4.08
C GLY A 317 -12.81 19.89 -3.14
N ILE A 318 -12.83 18.60 -3.51
CA ILE A 318 -13.28 17.50 -2.65
C ILE A 318 -12.08 16.92 -1.88
N ALA A 319 -11.99 17.26 -0.60
CA ALA A 319 -10.93 16.73 0.29
C ALA A 319 -11.25 15.29 0.73
N GLU A 320 -12.47 15.07 1.19
CA GLU A 320 -12.93 13.79 1.74
C GLU A 320 -13.56 12.90 0.65
N PHE A 321 -12.83 12.64 -0.43
CA PHE A 321 -13.38 11.95 -1.60
C PHE A 321 -13.90 10.53 -1.27
N TRP A 322 -13.30 9.85 -0.29
CA TRP A 322 -13.77 8.54 0.19
C TRP A 322 -15.25 8.53 0.65
N LYS A 323 -15.83 9.68 1.02
CA LYS A 323 -17.25 9.80 1.38
C LYS A 323 -18.18 9.97 0.18
N GLU A 324 -17.64 10.42 -0.94
CA GLU A 324 -18.37 10.76 -2.16
C GLU A 324 -18.26 9.66 -3.23
N GLN A 325 -17.44 8.61 -3.02
CA GLN A 325 -17.23 7.52 -3.98
C GLN A 325 -18.53 6.88 -4.48
N HIS A 326 -19.54 6.71 -3.63
CA HIS A 326 -20.82 6.12 -4.04
C HIS A 326 -21.73 7.07 -4.84
N ARG A 327 -21.44 8.39 -4.80
CA ARG A 327 -22.22 9.43 -5.49
C ARG A 327 -21.67 9.76 -6.87
N ILE A 328 -20.39 9.45 -7.10
CA ILE A 328 -19.71 9.64 -8.38
C ILE A 328 -19.69 8.26 -9.07
N ARG A 329 -20.73 7.97 -9.85
CA ARG A 329 -20.70 6.84 -10.78
C ARG A 329 -19.63 7.14 -11.83
N MET A 330 -18.60 6.31 -11.90
CA MET A 330 -17.78 6.12 -13.10
C MET A 330 -18.18 4.79 -13.75
#